data_AF-I3I4S7-F1
#
_entry.id   AF-I3I4S7-F1
#
_cell.length_a   1.000
_cell.length_b   1.000
_cell.length_c   1.000
_cell.angle_alpha   90.00
_cell.angle_beta   90.00
_cell.angle_gamma   90.00
#
_symmetry.space_group_name_H-M   'P 1'
#
loop_
_entity.id
_entity.type
_entity.pdbx_description
1 polymer ?
#
loop_
_entity_poly.entity_id
_entity_poly.type
_entity_poly.pdbx_seq_one_letter_code
_entity_poly.pdbx_strand_id
1 'polypeptide(L)'
;MREDAQEQRLCRNDWETYRGCYCHKVDESMTFTDQSAYNNGIKPPNPQGKPRIMMNTLRHFLTIACCSSLLSCAQAPAPAEQSAVTPAAAINNNPATGRQALQPAAPKPVAATMSAADFSACINHFSSLAKTQGISANTINNSLAKANLNQRVLELDKQQPEFTTTFADYFNRRVTEQRVAQGRSLWVEHRALLERVEQEYGVPAPYLLAFWGLETNYGSFFGNINVVDSLATLACDTRRSEFFTIELINALRILDEGSITPAQMVGSWAGAMGHVQFMPSAFLKHAVDYDGDNKRDLWKSKADAMASGANFLRNLGWQSKARWGREVKLPKDFPFLEAGLKNTKSLSEWRQLGVTRADNSPLPADEMQAALLVPAGHQGPAFLVYDNFNVIMRWNRSEFYAIAVGQLADQIAGGGKLLQSPPENAPRLHRDQVIALQTQLNTKGIDAGTPDGIFGPGTRRALSEFQQQQGMIADGFPNREVLKLLGIMVK
;
A
#
# COMPACT_ATOMS: atom_id res chain seq x y z
N MET A 1 -13.40 -10.13 -37.77
CA MET A 1 -12.34 -9.13 -37.56
C MET A 1 -12.98 -7.77 -37.39
N ARG A 2 -12.84 -7.15 -36.21
CA ARG A 2 -13.68 -6.11 -35.60
C ARG A 2 -14.82 -6.70 -34.75
N GLU A 3 -14.47 -7.22 -33.58
CA GLU A 3 -15.34 -7.22 -32.38
C GLU A 3 -14.56 -7.59 -31.09
N ASP A 4 -13.38 -8.22 -31.19
CA ASP A 4 -12.63 -8.68 -29.99
C ASP A 4 -11.68 -7.65 -29.32
N ALA A 5 -11.71 -6.38 -29.69
CA ALA A 5 -10.77 -5.37 -29.17
C ALA A 5 -11.29 -4.52 -27.99
N GLN A 6 -12.56 -4.72 -27.58
CA GLN A 6 -13.22 -3.87 -26.57
C GLN A 6 -13.40 -4.56 -25.20
N GLU A 7 -13.25 -5.89 -25.10
CA GLU A 7 -13.43 -6.64 -23.85
C GLU A 7 -12.18 -6.71 -22.95
N GLN A 8 -10.97 -6.41 -23.46
CA GLN A 8 -9.72 -6.45 -22.66
C GLN A 8 -9.39 -5.16 -21.88
N ARG A 9 -10.34 -4.22 -21.78
CA ARG A 9 -10.16 -2.97 -21.00
C ARG A 9 -10.89 -2.93 -19.65
N LEU A 10 -11.66 -3.96 -19.28
CA LEU A 10 -12.47 -3.94 -18.05
C LEU A 10 -11.90 -4.74 -16.86
N CYS A 11 -10.66 -5.25 -16.96
CA CYS A 11 -9.98 -5.95 -15.85
C CYS A 11 -8.60 -5.36 -15.54
N ARG A 12 -8.51 -4.03 -15.44
CA ARG A 12 -7.34 -3.32 -14.90
C ARG A 12 -7.82 -2.22 -13.97
N ASN A 13 -8.25 -2.61 -12.78
CA ASN A 13 -8.43 -1.72 -11.63
C ASN A 13 -8.17 -2.57 -10.38
N ASP A 14 -6.90 -2.95 -10.22
CA ASP A 14 -6.40 -3.41 -8.94
C ASP A 14 -6.28 -2.22 -8.00
N TRP A 15 -6.47 -2.52 -6.72
CA TRP A 15 -6.44 -1.68 -5.51
C TRP A 15 -5.15 -0.85 -5.28
N GLU A 16 -4.32 -0.67 -6.30
CA GLU A 16 -2.94 -0.18 -6.19
C GLU A 16 -2.79 1.34 -6.32
N THR A 17 -3.84 2.07 -6.72
CA THR A 17 -3.63 3.44 -7.26
C THR A 17 -4.06 4.59 -6.34
N TYR A 18 -4.87 4.41 -5.28
CA TYR A 18 -5.54 5.58 -4.66
C TYR A 18 -5.41 5.79 -3.13
N ARG A 19 -4.58 4.99 -2.45
CA ARG A 19 -3.82 5.45 -1.28
C ARG A 19 -2.33 5.36 -1.60
N GLY A 20 -1.80 6.43 -2.18
CA GLY A 20 -0.39 6.55 -2.57
C GLY A 20 -0.22 6.45 -4.08
N CYS A 21 -0.13 7.61 -4.73
CA CYS A 21 0.35 7.74 -6.10
C CYS A 21 1.69 7.01 -6.25
N TYR A 22 1.82 6.04 -7.16
CA TYR A 22 3.03 5.81 -7.95
C TYR A 22 2.70 4.82 -9.09
N CYS A 23 2.76 5.33 -10.32
CA CYS A 23 2.90 4.50 -11.53
C CYS A 23 4.39 4.20 -11.74
N HIS A 24 4.75 2.92 -11.90
CA HIS A 24 5.94 2.57 -12.67
C HIS A 24 5.63 1.39 -13.60
N LYS A 25 6.00 1.58 -14.87
CA LYS A 25 5.90 0.59 -15.94
C LYS A 25 6.79 -0.60 -15.59
N VAL A 26 6.23 -1.79 -15.66
CA VAL A 26 6.99 -3.03 -15.82
C VAL A 26 6.51 -3.65 -17.13
N ASP A 27 7.44 -3.77 -18.06
CA ASP A 27 7.32 -4.53 -19.29
C ASP A 27 7.44 -6.01 -18.92
N GLU A 28 6.50 -6.86 -19.33
CA GLU A 28 6.84 -8.19 -19.86
C GLU A 28 5.61 -8.93 -20.41
N SER A 29 5.80 -9.41 -21.62
CA SER A 29 4.97 -10.32 -22.40
C SER A 29 5.01 -11.74 -21.84
N MET A 30 3.86 -12.38 -21.64
CA MET A 30 3.73 -13.83 -21.80
C MET A 30 2.26 -14.25 -21.99
N THR A 31 2.07 -15.05 -23.03
CA THR A 31 0.82 -15.58 -23.57
C THR A 31 0.20 -16.67 -22.70
N PHE A 32 -1.12 -16.62 -22.49
CA PHE A 32 -1.91 -17.71 -21.89
C PHE A 32 -2.67 -18.47 -22.99
N THR A 33 -2.45 -19.79 -23.06
CA THR A 33 -3.29 -20.73 -23.81
C THR A 33 -4.41 -21.26 -22.92
N ASP A 34 -5.60 -21.25 -23.49
CA ASP A 34 -6.89 -21.74 -23.01
C ASP A 34 -6.91 -23.26 -22.79
N GLN A 35 -7.55 -23.74 -21.73
CA GLN A 35 -8.36 -24.96 -21.82
C GLN A 35 -9.36 -25.07 -20.66
N SER A 36 -10.62 -25.20 -21.07
CA SER A 36 -11.81 -25.43 -20.27
C SER A 36 -12.06 -26.93 -19.98
N ALA A 37 -12.92 -27.14 -18.97
CA ALA A 37 -13.88 -28.24 -18.80
C ALA A 37 -13.55 -29.42 -17.85
N TYR A 38 -14.65 -29.87 -17.22
CA TYR A 38 -14.90 -31.01 -16.32
C TYR A 38 -14.65 -30.75 -14.82
N ASN A 39 -15.57 -31.04 -13.88
CA ASN A 39 -16.54 -32.14 -13.89
C ASN A 39 -17.70 -31.96 -12.89
N ASN A 40 -18.84 -32.55 -13.25
CA ASN A 40 -20.00 -32.83 -12.39
C ASN A 40 -19.64 -33.84 -11.28
N GLY A 41 -20.32 -33.72 -10.14
CA GLY A 41 -20.10 -34.55 -8.96
C GLY A 41 -20.62 -35.98 -9.06
N ILE A 42 -19.85 -36.92 -8.49
CA ILE A 42 -20.32 -38.21 -7.96
C ILE A 42 -19.50 -38.53 -6.70
N LYS A 43 -20.19 -38.91 -5.61
CA LYS A 43 -19.63 -39.34 -4.31
C LYS A 43 -19.17 -40.83 -4.33
N PRO A 44 -18.33 -41.27 -3.36
CA PRO A 44 -17.49 -42.47 -3.48
C PRO A 44 -18.06 -43.70 -2.73
N PRO A 45 -17.41 -44.88 -2.86
CA PRO A 45 -17.36 -45.86 -1.78
C PRO A 45 -15.94 -46.06 -1.21
N ASN A 46 -15.91 -46.39 0.08
CA ASN A 46 -14.76 -46.58 0.97
C ASN A 46 -14.36 -48.10 1.04
N PRO A 47 -13.46 -48.58 1.91
CA PRO A 47 -12.06 -48.88 1.60
C PRO A 47 -11.63 -50.32 1.98
N GLN A 48 -10.65 -50.96 1.33
CA GLN A 48 -9.83 -52.03 1.97
C GLN A 48 -8.46 -52.20 1.29
N GLY A 49 -7.40 -52.37 2.12
CA GLY A 49 -6.18 -53.11 1.76
C GLY A 49 -4.85 -52.34 1.73
N LYS A 50 -4.09 -52.37 2.84
CA LYS A 50 -2.62 -52.13 2.91
C LYS A 50 -1.85 -53.41 2.51
N PRO A 51 -0.50 -53.46 2.57
CA PRO A 51 0.50 -52.68 1.82
C PRO A 51 1.46 -53.63 1.06
N ARG A 52 2.22 -53.15 0.06
CA ARG A 52 3.41 -53.88 -0.43
C ARG A 52 4.61 -52.95 -0.62
N ILE A 53 5.66 -53.33 0.11
CA ILE A 53 7.05 -52.91 0.03
C ILE A 53 7.65 -53.52 -1.24
N MET A 54 8.41 -52.75 -2.03
CA MET A 54 9.53 -53.30 -2.80
C MET A 54 10.57 -52.22 -3.12
N MET A 55 11.77 -52.43 -2.57
CA MET A 55 13.04 -51.86 -3.00
C MET A 55 13.49 -52.49 -4.33
N ASN A 56 14.15 -51.71 -5.19
CA ASN A 56 15.30 -52.06 -6.05
C ASN A 56 15.43 -51.01 -7.17
N THR A 57 16.57 -50.64 -7.77
CA THR A 57 18.03 -50.63 -7.52
C THR A 57 18.65 -50.10 -8.82
N LEU A 58 19.80 -49.40 -8.71
CA LEU A 58 20.87 -49.18 -9.72
C LEU A 58 20.55 -48.38 -11.02
N ARG A 59 21.21 -47.25 -11.34
CA ARG A 59 22.62 -46.92 -11.73
C ARG A 59 22.92 -47.07 -13.23
N HIS A 60 23.40 -45.99 -13.87
CA HIS A 60 24.47 -45.80 -14.89
C HIS A 60 24.13 -44.60 -15.82
N PHE A 61 24.84 -43.46 -15.72
CA PHE A 61 26.00 -43.02 -16.54
C PHE A 61 25.71 -42.89 -18.05
N LEU A 62 25.78 -41.66 -18.58
CA LEU A 62 26.74 -41.30 -19.64
C LEU A 62 26.83 -39.78 -19.88
N THR A 63 28.05 -39.27 -19.79
CA THR A 63 28.59 -38.00 -20.30
C THR A 63 28.79 -38.06 -21.82
N ILE A 64 28.49 -36.98 -22.56
CA ILE A 64 29.13 -36.67 -23.85
C ILE A 64 29.40 -35.16 -23.94
N ALA A 65 30.66 -34.83 -24.17
CA ALA A 65 31.20 -33.54 -24.59
C ALA A 65 31.67 -33.63 -26.05
N CYS A 66 31.58 -32.54 -26.81
CA CYS A 66 32.31 -32.26 -28.07
C CYS A 66 32.19 -30.75 -28.36
N CYS A 67 33.19 -29.88 -28.15
CA CYS A 67 34.39 -29.55 -28.97
C CYS A 67 34.08 -29.13 -30.43
N SER A 68 34.16 -27.81 -30.76
CA SER A 68 35.27 -27.10 -31.46
C SER A 68 34.98 -26.99 -32.99
N SER A 69 35.19 -25.92 -33.77
CA SER A 69 36.27 -24.91 -33.88
C SER A 69 35.86 -23.85 -34.96
N LEU A 70 36.03 -22.53 -34.74
CA LEU A 70 37.07 -21.56 -35.25
C LEU A 70 37.06 -21.14 -36.73
N LEU A 71 37.11 -19.81 -36.96
CA LEU A 71 37.91 -19.00 -37.94
C LEU A 71 37.21 -17.61 -38.07
N SER A 72 37.63 -16.52 -37.40
CA SER A 72 38.81 -15.64 -37.59
C SER A 72 38.94 -15.01 -38.99
N CYS A 73 38.78 -13.68 -39.07
CA CYS A 73 39.62 -12.77 -39.86
C CYS A 73 39.39 -11.32 -39.39
N ALA A 74 40.50 -10.60 -39.17
CA ALA A 74 40.59 -9.20 -38.77
C ALA A 74 41.02 -8.33 -39.96
N GLN A 75 40.63 -7.05 -40.01
CA GLN A 75 41.48 -5.88 -40.33
C GLN A 75 40.65 -4.58 -40.45
N ALA A 76 41.26 -3.47 -40.01
CA ALA A 76 40.79 -2.08 -39.96
C ALA A 76 41.38 -1.25 -41.15
N PRO A 77 41.37 0.11 -41.17
CA PRO A 77 40.25 1.07 -41.30
C PRO A 77 40.44 2.17 -42.40
N ALA A 78 39.42 3.05 -42.56
CA ALA A 78 39.40 4.41 -43.17
C ALA A 78 39.37 4.52 -44.73
N PRO A 79 38.87 5.63 -45.36
CA PRO A 79 38.83 7.03 -44.88
C PRO A 79 37.52 7.84 -45.10
N ALA A 80 37.59 9.10 -44.65
CA ALA A 80 36.58 10.16 -44.67
C ALA A 80 36.43 10.85 -46.04
N GLU A 81 35.25 11.44 -46.30
CA GLU A 81 35.07 12.52 -47.29
C GLU A 81 34.11 13.60 -46.79
N GLN A 82 34.51 14.85 -47.01
CA GLN A 82 33.80 16.12 -46.83
C GLN A 82 33.27 16.62 -48.17
N SER A 83 32.23 17.46 -48.16
CA SER A 83 31.97 18.54 -49.14
C SER A 83 30.99 19.52 -48.46
N ALA A 84 31.33 20.77 -48.09
CA ALA A 84 31.67 21.99 -48.88
C ALA A 84 30.49 22.48 -49.75
N VAL A 85 30.10 23.76 -49.91
CA VAL A 85 30.52 25.11 -49.44
C VAL A 85 29.36 26.11 -49.78
N THR A 86 29.34 27.23 -49.06
CA THR A 86 28.64 28.57 -49.11
C THR A 86 28.48 29.26 -50.50
N PRO A 87 27.90 30.50 -50.71
CA PRO A 87 27.88 31.70 -49.82
C PRO A 87 26.71 32.75 -49.87
N ALA A 88 26.65 33.52 -48.77
CA ALA A 88 26.50 34.99 -48.55
C ALA A 88 25.51 35.90 -49.34
N ALA A 89 24.79 36.76 -48.58
CA ALA A 89 24.87 38.23 -48.66
C ALA A 89 24.14 38.95 -47.49
N ALA A 90 24.76 40.01 -46.94
CA ALA A 90 24.24 40.97 -45.96
C ALA A 90 23.15 41.89 -46.58
N ILE A 91 22.36 42.75 -45.89
CA ILE A 91 22.76 43.96 -45.14
C ILE A 91 21.57 44.55 -44.29
N ASN A 92 21.92 45.29 -43.21
CA ASN A 92 21.34 46.54 -42.65
C ASN A 92 20.19 46.59 -41.60
N ASN A 93 20.59 46.79 -40.33
CA ASN A 93 20.38 47.93 -39.40
C ASN A 93 19.02 48.71 -39.26
N ASN A 94 18.41 48.50 -38.07
CA ASN A 94 17.87 49.49 -37.07
C ASN A 94 16.46 50.11 -37.26
N PRO A 95 15.83 50.70 -36.21
CA PRO A 95 15.22 50.09 -35.02
C PRO A 95 13.75 50.55 -34.76
N ALA A 96 13.14 50.07 -33.66
CA ALA A 96 11.95 50.58 -32.94
C ALA A 96 10.65 49.74 -33.04
N THR A 97 10.28 49.10 -31.92
CA THR A 97 8.95 49.23 -31.27
C THR A 97 8.89 48.43 -29.95
N GLY A 98 8.56 49.13 -28.86
CA GLY A 98 7.79 48.64 -27.70
C GLY A 98 8.32 47.50 -26.83
N ARG A 99 9.01 47.82 -25.73
CA ARG A 99 9.07 46.95 -24.55
C ARG A 99 7.74 47.05 -23.79
N GLN A 100 6.90 46.01 -23.83
CA GLN A 100 5.84 45.82 -22.83
C GLN A 100 6.42 45.08 -21.62
N ALA A 101 6.35 45.72 -20.46
CA ALA A 101 6.66 45.11 -19.18
C ALA A 101 5.63 44.01 -18.86
N LEU A 102 6.11 42.79 -18.60
CA LEU A 102 5.30 41.68 -18.11
C LEU A 102 4.76 42.04 -16.71
N GLN A 103 3.47 42.33 -16.60
CA GLN A 103 2.80 42.44 -15.31
C GLN A 103 2.71 41.05 -14.67
N PRO A 104 2.95 40.92 -13.35
CA PRO A 104 2.74 39.66 -12.64
C PRO A 104 1.26 39.28 -12.70
N ALA A 105 0.99 38.05 -13.13
CA ALA A 105 -0.35 37.50 -13.22
C ALA A 105 -1.06 37.55 -11.86
N ALA A 106 -2.29 38.05 -11.85
CA ALA A 106 -3.15 38.05 -10.67
C ALA A 106 -3.33 36.63 -10.11
N PRO A 107 -3.46 36.46 -8.78
CA PRO A 107 -3.68 35.16 -8.17
C PRO A 107 -5.00 34.55 -8.68
N LYS A 108 -4.95 33.29 -9.13
CA LYS A 108 -6.15 32.52 -9.51
C LYS A 108 -7.13 32.47 -8.32
N PRO A 109 -8.46 32.58 -8.56
CA PRO A 109 -9.44 32.53 -7.49
C PRO A 109 -9.40 31.18 -6.77
N VAL A 110 -9.56 31.25 -5.45
CA VAL A 110 -9.67 30.10 -4.54
C VAL A 110 -10.78 29.17 -5.07
N ALA A 111 -10.49 27.88 -5.20
CA ALA A 111 -11.43 26.88 -5.70
C ALA A 111 -12.79 26.99 -4.98
N ALA A 112 -13.86 27.20 -5.75
CA ALA A 112 -15.21 27.31 -5.20
C ALA A 112 -15.59 26.04 -4.45
N THR A 113 -16.03 26.19 -3.20
CA THR A 113 -16.61 25.11 -2.40
C THR A 113 -17.89 24.63 -3.09
N MET A 114 -18.04 23.31 -3.27
CA MET A 114 -19.21 22.72 -3.94
C MET A 114 -20.51 23.19 -3.26
N SER A 115 -21.42 23.78 -4.05
CA SER A 115 -22.72 24.25 -3.54
C SER A 115 -23.73 23.09 -3.46
N ALA A 116 -24.80 23.28 -2.69
CA ALA A 116 -25.88 22.30 -2.61
C ALA A 116 -26.60 22.08 -3.96
N ALA A 117 -26.68 23.13 -4.80
CA ALA A 117 -27.28 23.04 -6.13
C ALA A 117 -26.41 22.20 -7.09
N ASP A 118 -25.09 22.44 -7.08
CA ASP A 118 -24.13 21.66 -7.88
C ASP A 118 -24.13 20.19 -7.46
N PHE A 119 -24.18 19.94 -6.14
CA PHE A 119 -24.28 18.60 -5.61
C PHE A 119 -25.57 17.89 -6.03
N SER A 120 -26.71 18.57 -5.98
CA SER A 120 -27.99 18.00 -6.45
C SER A 120 -27.95 17.62 -7.94
N ALA A 121 -27.36 18.47 -8.79
CA ALA A 121 -27.15 18.15 -10.20
C ALA A 121 -26.22 16.94 -10.39
N CYS A 122 -25.15 16.85 -9.60
CA CYS A 122 -24.24 15.72 -9.58
C CYS A 122 -24.93 14.41 -9.14
N ILE A 123 -25.78 14.45 -8.12
CA ILE A 123 -26.58 13.29 -7.67
C ILE A 123 -27.52 12.81 -8.77
N ASN A 124 -28.14 13.70 -9.54
CA ASN A 124 -28.98 13.32 -10.69
C ASN A 124 -28.17 12.61 -11.78
N HIS A 125 -26.95 13.09 -12.05
CA HIS A 125 -26.01 12.42 -12.96
C HIS A 125 -25.66 11.02 -12.45
N PHE A 126 -25.25 10.89 -11.19
CA PHE A 126 -24.91 9.59 -10.61
C PHE A 126 -26.12 8.65 -10.49
N SER A 127 -27.33 9.16 -10.29
CA SER A 127 -28.54 8.35 -10.31
C SER A 127 -28.79 7.74 -11.69
N SER A 128 -28.52 8.51 -12.76
CA SER A 128 -28.59 8.01 -14.13
C SER A 128 -27.50 6.97 -14.39
N LEU A 129 -26.27 7.20 -13.93
CA LEU A 129 -25.17 6.24 -14.03
C LEU A 129 -25.46 4.95 -13.24
N ALA A 130 -25.95 5.05 -12.01
CA ALA A 130 -26.30 3.89 -11.19
C ALA A 130 -27.37 3.03 -11.88
N LYS A 131 -28.37 3.67 -12.50
CA LYS A 131 -29.39 2.97 -13.30
C LYS A 131 -28.77 2.22 -14.50
N THR A 132 -27.84 2.83 -15.24
CA THR A 132 -27.17 2.14 -16.36
C THR A 132 -26.24 1.03 -15.90
N GLN A 133 -25.72 1.11 -14.66
CA GLN A 133 -24.92 0.08 -14.00
C GLN A 133 -25.76 -1.03 -13.34
N GLY A 134 -27.09 -1.01 -13.52
CA GLY A 134 -28.00 -2.07 -13.07
C GLY A 134 -28.50 -1.94 -11.64
N ILE A 135 -28.24 -0.83 -10.94
CA ILE A 135 -28.74 -0.60 -9.57
C ILE A 135 -30.27 -0.38 -9.61
N SER A 136 -31.01 -1.06 -8.73
CA SER A 136 -32.46 -0.92 -8.69
C SER A 136 -32.92 0.51 -8.37
N ALA A 137 -34.07 0.89 -8.93
CA ALA A 137 -34.70 2.17 -8.64
C ALA A 137 -35.02 2.33 -7.14
N ASN A 138 -35.34 1.22 -6.45
CA ASN A 138 -35.59 1.24 -5.01
C ASN A 138 -34.33 1.67 -4.23
N THR A 139 -33.18 1.10 -4.55
CA THR A 139 -31.91 1.45 -3.90
C THR A 139 -31.53 2.89 -4.21
N ILE A 140 -31.60 3.32 -5.47
CA ILE A 140 -31.30 4.71 -5.87
C ILE A 140 -32.19 5.70 -5.09
N ASN A 141 -33.51 5.50 -5.08
CA ASN A 141 -34.46 6.40 -4.45
C ASN A 141 -34.35 6.43 -2.93
N ASN A 142 -33.92 5.34 -2.30
CA ASN A 142 -33.81 5.23 -0.84
C ASN A 142 -32.41 5.48 -0.29
N SER A 143 -31.40 5.66 -1.15
CA SER A 143 -30.03 5.97 -0.74
C SER A 143 -29.48 7.18 -1.50
N LEU A 144 -28.97 7.00 -2.72
CA LEU A 144 -28.27 8.03 -3.49
C LEU A 144 -29.09 9.31 -3.68
N ALA A 145 -30.38 9.20 -4.03
CA ALA A 145 -31.24 10.37 -4.24
C ALA A 145 -31.48 11.20 -2.97
N LYS A 146 -31.20 10.63 -1.80
CA LYS A 146 -31.32 11.26 -0.47
C LYS A 146 -29.94 11.62 0.11
N ALA A 147 -28.86 11.43 -0.65
CA ALA A 147 -27.52 11.68 -0.18
C ALA A 147 -27.32 13.18 0.16
N ASN A 148 -26.55 13.45 1.20
CA ASN A 148 -26.27 14.82 1.67
C ASN A 148 -24.82 15.19 1.42
N LEU A 149 -24.60 16.43 0.97
CA LEU A 149 -23.26 17.00 0.84
C LEU A 149 -22.60 17.13 2.22
N ASN A 150 -21.45 16.48 2.40
CA ASN A 150 -20.72 16.54 3.65
C ASN A 150 -19.45 17.41 3.52
N GLN A 151 -19.53 18.67 3.91
CA GLN A 151 -18.38 19.60 3.84
C GLN A 151 -17.17 19.11 4.66
N ARG A 152 -17.42 18.43 5.78
CA ARG A 152 -16.33 17.88 6.61
C ARG A 152 -15.55 16.79 5.87
N VAL A 153 -16.21 16.01 5.00
CA VAL A 153 -15.54 15.03 4.15
C VAL A 153 -14.60 15.72 3.17
N LEU A 154 -15.00 16.83 2.54
CA LEU A 154 -14.13 17.60 1.64
C LEU A 154 -12.93 18.23 2.37
N GLU A 155 -13.13 18.70 3.60
CA GLU A 155 -12.04 19.21 4.45
C GLU A 155 -11.04 18.09 4.79
N LEU A 156 -11.53 16.94 5.24
CA LEU A 156 -10.71 15.78 5.60
C LEU A 156 -9.95 15.23 4.40
N ASP A 157 -10.58 15.22 3.22
CA ASP A 157 -9.95 14.83 1.97
C ASP A 157 -8.72 15.71 1.68
N LYS A 158 -8.86 17.04 1.87
CA LYS A 158 -7.78 18.01 1.66
C LYS A 158 -6.70 17.99 2.74
N GLN A 159 -7.01 17.49 3.93
CA GLN A 159 -6.05 17.34 5.02
C GLN A 159 -5.20 16.07 4.80
N GLN A 160 -3.88 16.18 4.96
CA GLN A 160 -2.96 15.02 4.87
C GLN A 160 -2.03 14.97 6.11
N PRO A 161 -2.57 14.83 7.33
CA PRO A 161 -1.76 14.82 8.55
C PRO A 161 -0.78 13.64 8.66
N GLU A 162 -1.06 12.52 8.00
CA GLU A 162 -0.29 11.28 8.07
C GLU A 162 1.16 11.42 7.56
N PHE A 163 1.45 12.38 6.67
CA PHE A 163 2.80 12.59 6.13
C PHE A 163 3.71 13.46 7.00
N THR A 164 3.18 13.99 8.11
CA THR A 164 3.92 14.86 9.05
C THR A 164 4.16 14.20 10.41
N THR A 165 3.65 12.98 10.62
CA THR A 165 3.75 12.28 11.91
C THR A 165 5.06 11.49 11.98
N THR A 166 5.78 11.58 13.10
CA THR A 166 6.98 10.76 13.33
C THR A 166 6.58 9.29 13.58
N PHE A 167 7.50 8.34 13.39
CA PHE A 167 7.21 6.95 13.74
C PHE A 167 6.86 6.80 15.23
N ALA A 168 7.55 7.51 16.12
CA ALA A 168 7.26 7.52 17.55
C ALA A 168 5.81 7.93 17.84
N ASP A 169 5.38 9.07 17.28
CA ASP A 169 4.02 9.58 17.46
C ASP A 169 2.97 8.62 16.90
N TYR A 170 3.24 8.04 15.73
CA TYR A 170 2.32 7.09 15.09
C TYR A 170 2.21 5.80 15.91
N PHE A 171 3.35 5.18 16.21
CA PHE A 171 3.44 3.88 16.86
C PHE A 171 2.89 3.95 18.29
N ASN A 172 3.32 4.91 19.10
CA ASN A 172 2.95 4.99 20.52
C ASN A 172 1.46 5.28 20.73
N ARG A 173 0.77 5.93 19.77
CA ARG A 173 -0.69 6.13 19.82
C ARG A 173 -1.48 4.89 19.42
N ARG A 174 -0.86 3.99 18.65
CA ARG A 174 -1.53 2.86 17.99
C ARG A 174 -1.21 1.52 18.67
N VAL A 175 -0.02 1.33 19.21
CA VAL A 175 0.38 0.12 19.94
C VAL A 175 0.48 0.45 21.43
N THR A 176 -0.67 0.49 22.10
CA THR A 176 -0.78 0.83 23.53
C THR A 176 -1.02 -0.42 24.37
N GLU A 177 -0.63 -0.38 25.65
CA GLU A 177 -0.91 -1.48 26.59
C GLU A 177 -2.40 -1.79 26.68
N GLN A 178 -3.25 -0.75 26.69
CA GLN A 178 -4.70 -0.91 26.70
C GLN A 178 -5.19 -1.69 25.47
N ARG A 179 -4.68 -1.37 24.28
CA ARG A 179 -5.07 -2.06 23.05
C ARG A 179 -4.60 -3.51 23.06
N VAL A 180 -3.38 -3.77 23.52
CA VAL A 180 -2.86 -5.14 23.69
C VAL A 180 -3.71 -5.94 24.67
N ALA A 181 -4.03 -5.38 25.84
CA ALA A 181 -4.85 -6.03 26.85
C ALA A 181 -6.26 -6.35 26.33
N GLN A 182 -6.88 -5.40 25.64
CA GLN A 182 -8.19 -5.59 25.00
C GLN A 182 -8.13 -6.69 23.92
N GLY A 183 -7.10 -6.67 23.07
CA GLY A 183 -6.90 -7.71 22.05
C GLY A 183 -6.75 -9.11 22.64
N ARG A 184 -6.00 -9.25 23.74
CA ARG A 184 -5.88 -10.52 24.47
C ARG A 184 -7.21 -10.97 25.08
N SER A 185 -7.98 -10.04 25.67
CA SER A 185 -9.30 -10.34 26.19
C SER A 185 -10.24 -10.86 25.10
N LEU A 186 -10.27 -10.18 23.96
CA LEU A 186 -11.11 -10.56 22.81
C LEU A 186 -10.65 -11.88 22.16
N TRP A 187 -9.35 -12.18 22.21
CA TRP A 187 -8.86 -13.48 21.77
C TRP A 187 -9.43 -14.61 22.62
N VAL A 188 -9.47 -14.44 23.94
CA VAL A 188 -10.08 -15.41 24.85
C VAL A 188 -11.59 -15.50 24.62
N GLU A 189 -12.27 -14.36 24.55
CA GLU A 189 -13.72 -14.27 24.35
C GLU A 189 -14.18 -14.94 23.05
N HIS A 190 -13.45 -14.74 21.95
CA HIS A 190 -13.80 -15.24 20.63
C HIS A 190 -12.94 -16.42 20.16
N ARG A 191 -12.31 -17.15 21.09
CA ARG A 191 -11.37 -18.23 20.78
C ARG A 191 -11.91 -19.22 19.74
N ALA A 192 -13.10 -19.76 19.97
CA ALA A 192 -13.70 -20.75 19.08
C ALA A 192 -13.96 -20.22 17.66
N LEU A 193 -14.34 -18.94 17.53
CA LEU A 193 -14.50 -18.32 16.22
C LEU A 193 -13.14 -18.16 15.52
N LEU A 194 -12.18 -17.55 16.23
CA LEU A 194 -10.86 -17.22 15.68
C LEU A 194 -10.07 -18.47 15.31
N GLU A 195 -10.17 -19.56 16.08
CA GLU A 195 -9.54 -20.85 15.75
C GLU A 195 -10.11 -21.46 14.47
N ARG A 196 -11.43 -21.40 14.25
CA ARG A 196 -12.05 -21.88 13.00
C ARG A 196 -11.62 -21.04 11.80
N VAL A 197 -11.65 -19.71 11.95
CA VAL A 197 -11.20 -18.77 10.90
C VAL A 197 -9.71 -19.01 10.58
N GLU A 198 -8.87 -19.18 11.59
CA GLU A 198 -7.45 -19.48 11.40
C GLU A 198 -7.24 -20.83 10.68
N GLN A 199 -7.99 -21.87 11.06
CA GLN A 199 -7.92 -23.18 10.41
C GLN A 199 -8.31 -23.13 8.93
N GLU A 200 -9.32 -22.32 8.60
CA GLU A 200 -9.88 -22.24 7.25
C GLU A 200 -9.07 -21.33 6.31
N TYR A 201 -8.64 -20.17 6.80
CA TYR A 201 -7.97 -19.16 5.99
C TYR A 201 -6.46 -19.12 6.19
N GLY A 202 -5.95 -19.76 7.24
CA GLY A 202 -4.53 -19.81 7.54
C GLY A 202 -3.95 -18.48 8.03
N VAL A 203 -4.78 -17.54 8.49
CA VAL A 203 -4.32 -16.26 9.06
C VAL A 203 -4.38 -16.36 10.59
N PRO A 204 -3.25 -16.25 11.31
CA PRO A 204 -3.26 -16.40 12.75
C PRO A 204 -4.11 -15.34 13.45
N ALA A 205 -4.87 -15.76 14.46
CA ALA A 205 -5.80 -14.90 15.21
C ALA A 205 -5.18 -13.58 15.73
N PRO A 206 -3.92 -13.53 16.23
CA PRO A 206 -3.31 -12.28 16.68
C PRO A 206 -3.22 -11.20 15.59
N TYR A 207 -3.05 -11.58 14.32
CA TYR A 207 -3.03 -10.61 13.21
C TYR A 207 -4.43 -10.06 12.94
N LEU A 208 -5.46 -10.90 12.91
CA LEU A 208 -6.85 -10.45 12.73
C LEU A 208 -7.25 -9.47 13.85
N LEU A 209 -6.89 -9.78 15.10
CA LEU A 209 -7.10 -8.89 16.23
C LEU A 209 -6.28 -7.59 16.11
N ALA A 210 -5.05 -7.64 15.60
CA ALA A 210 -4.25 -6.44 15.38
C ALA A 210 -4.88 -5.51 14.33
N PHE A 211 -5.31 -6.05 13.19
CA PHE A 211 -6.07 -5.29 12.18
C PHE A 211 -7.34 -4.70 12.80
N TRP A 212 -8.15 -5.51 13.47
CA TRP A 212 -9.39 -5.06 14.09
C TRP A 212 -9.18 -3.96 15.14
N GLY A 213 -8.12 -4.07 15.95
CA GLY A 213 -7.73 -3.07 16.94
C GLY A 213 -7.25 -1.75 16.33
N LEU A 214 -6.54 -1.79 15.20
CA LEU A 214 -6.03 -0.59 14.54
C LEU A 214 -7.04 0.09 13.63
N GLU A 215 -7.93 -0.67 13.01
CA GLU A 215 -8.97 -0.13 12.12
C GLU A 215 -10.10 0.55 12.88
N THR A 216 -10.63 -0.10 13.91
CA THR A 216 -11.90 0.33 14.53
C THR A 216 -11.90 0.30 16.05
N ASN A 217 -10.71 0.11 16.65
CA ASN A 217 -10.56 -0.10 18.09
C ASN A 217 -11.47 -1.23 18.57
N TYR A 218 -11.39 -2.38 17.89
CA TYR A 218 -12.21 -3.56 18.15
C TYR A 218 -13.72 -3.31 17.98
N GLY A 219 -14.07 -2.46 17.02
CA GLY A 219 -15.45 -2.14 16.66
C GLY A 219 -16.15 -1.14 17.58
N SER A 220 -15.43 -0.50 18.52
CA SER A 220 -16.00 0.58 19.31
C SER A 220 -16.27 1.84 18.47
N PHE A 221 -15.59 1.99 17.32
CA PHE A 221 -15.80 3.11 16.41
C PHE A 221 -15.48 2.73 14.96
N PHE A 222 -16.51 2.67 14.10
CA PHE A 222 -16.36 2.46 12.66
C PHE A 222 -16.17 3.76 11.87
N GLY A 223 -16.27 4.90 12.55
CA GLY A 223 -16.75 6.15 11.96
C GLY A 223 -18.23 6.35 12.25
N ASN A 224 -18.73 7.53 11.89
CA ASN A 224 -20.12 7.95 12.13
C ASN A 224 -20.72 8.64 10.90
N ILE A 225 -20.10 8.47 9.73
CA ILE A 225 -20.53 9.09 8.48
C ILE A 225 -21.26 8.04 7.65
N ASN A 226 -22.39 8.42 7.05
CA ASN A 226 -23.08 7.57 6.09
C ASN A 226 -22.18 7.37 4.85
N VAL A 227 -21.94 6.12 4.47
CA VAL A 227 -20.99 5.78 3.41
C VAL A 227 -21.44 6.34 2.05
N VAL A 228 -22.74 6.35 1.76
CA VAL A 228 -23.27 6.89 0.50
C VAL A 228 -23.07 8.41 0.45
N ASP A 229 -23.36 9.13 1.53
CA ASP A 229 -23.10 10.58 1.63
C ASP A 229 -21.62 10.90 1.40
N SER A 230 -20.74 10.12 2.02
CA SER A 230 -19.29 10.30 1.93
C SER A 230 -18.77 10.09 0.51
N LEU A 231 -19.14 8.96 -0.09
CA LEU A 231 -18.67 8.58 -1.42
C LEU A 231 -19.29 9.46 -2.50
N ALA A 232 -20.57 9.84 -2.37
CA ALA A 232 -21.20 10.80 -3.28
C ALA A 232 -20.55 12.18 -3.20
N THR A 233 -20.28 12.67 -1.99
CA THR A 233 -19.54 13.92 -1.78
C THR A 233 -18.19 13.90 -2.50
N LEU A 234 -17.43 12.81 -2.37
CA LEU A 234 -16.09 12.69 -2.95
C LEU A 234 -16.09 12.38 -4.45
N ALA A 235 -17.11 11.68 -4.95
CA ALA A 235 -17.30 11.43 -6.37
C ALA A 235 -17.67 12.72 -7.14
N CYS A 236 -18.41 13.62 -6.48
CA CYS A 236 -18.72 14.95 -7.03
C CYS A 236 -17.55 15.95 -6.91
N ASP A 237 -16.53 15.68 -6.09
CA ASP A 237 -15.32 16.50 -6.02
C ASP A 237 -14.32 16.13 -7.13
N THR A 238 -13.57 17.12 -7.61
CA THR A 238 -12.68 16.93 -8.78
C THR A 238 -11.39 16.18 -8.47
N ARG A 239 -10.95 16.09 -7.21
CA ARG A 239 -9.60 15.63 -6.88
C ARG A 239 -9.39 14.14 -7.13
N ARG A 240 -10.39 13.32 -6.80
CA ARG A 240 -10.36 11.84 -6.88
C ARG A 240 -11.68 11.25 -7.39
N SER A 241 -12.41 12.01 -8.21
CA SER A 241 -13.76 11.68 -8.68
C SER A 241 -13.88 10.26 -9.23
N GLU A 242 -12.93 9.83 -10.07
CA GLU A 242 -12.98 8.51 -10.73
C GLU A 242 -12.96 7.36 -9.72
N PHE A 243 -12.02 7.37 -8.78
CA PHE A 243 -11.92 6.36 -7.72
C PHE A 243 -13.21 6.31 -6.88
N PHE A 244 -13.70 7.46 -6.43
CA PHE A 244 -14.88 7.51 -5.58
C PHE A 244 -16.19 7.23 -6.33
N THR A 245 -16.22 7.45 -7.64
CA THR A 245 -17.33 7.00 -8.49
C THR A 245 -17.42 5.48 -8.49
N ILE A 246 -16.29 4.77 -8.65
CA ILE A 246 -16.25 3.30 -8.60
C ILE A 246 -16.76 2.81 -7.24
N GLU A 247 -16.25 3.38 -6.16
CA GLU A 247 -16.64 2.97 -4.81
C GLU A 247 -18.10 3.32 -4.48
N LEU A 248 -18.62 4.46 -4.96
CA LEU A 248 -20.02 4.83 -4.81
C LEU A 248 -20.94 3.81 -5.49
N ILE A 249 -20.66 3.44 -6.74
CA ILE A 249 -21.46 2.44 -7.45
C ILE A 249 -21.39 1.08 -6.74
N ASN A 250 -20.21 0.68 -6.26
CA ASN A 250 -20.06 -0.55 -5.48
C ASN A 250 -20.83 -0.49 -4.16
N ALA A 251 -20.86 0.65 -3.47
CA ALA A 251 -21.66 0.81 -2.25
C ALA A 251 -23.16 0.62 -2.53
N LEU A 252 -23.64 1.16 -3.66
CA LEU A 252 -25.02 0.96 -4.09
C LEU A 252 -25.32 -0.50 -4.42
N ARG A 253 -24.37 -1.25 -5.02
CA ARG A 253 -24.52 -2.70 -5.25
C ARG A 253 -24.71 -3.47 -3.94
N ILE A 254 -23.93 -3.13 -2.91
CA ILE A 254 -24.04 -3.75 -1.58
C ILE A 254 -25.44 -3.53 -0.97
N LEU A 255 -25.97 -2.31 -1.11
CA LEU A 255 -27.32 -1.98 -0.68
C LEU A 255 -28.38 -2.73 -1.49
N ASP A 256 -28.16 -2.88 -2.79
CA ASP A 256 -29.09 -3.56 -3.71
C ASP A 256 -29.16 -5.08 -3.46
N GLU A 257 -28.03 -5.69 -3.08
CA GLU A 257 -27.95 -7.09 -2.63
C GLU A 257 -28.66 -7.32 -1.29
N GLY A 258 -29.01 -6.25 -0.55
CA GLY A 258 -29.70 -6.35 0.74
C GLY A 258 -28.80 -6.75 1.91
N SER A 259 -27.47 -6.68 1.74
CA SER A 259 -26.49 -7.01 2.79
C SER A 259 -26.62 -6.08 4.01
N ILE A 260 -27.01 -4.81 3.80
CA ILE A 260 -27.21 -3.83 4.86
C ILE A 260 -28.22 -2.75 4.41
N THR A 261 -28.86 -2.09 5.38
CA THR A 261 -29.74 -0.95 5.08
C THR A 261 -28.95 0.35 4.87
N PRO A 262 -29.44 1.31 4.06
CA PRO A 262 -28.73 2.58 3.85
C PRO A 262 -28.40 3.33 5.14
N ALA A 263 -29.29 3.30 6.14
CA ALA A 263 -29.09 3.97 7.42
C ALA A 263 -28.00 3.32 8.28
N GLN A 264 -27.75 2.02 8.12
CA GLN A 264 -26.76 1.27 8.89
C GLN A 264 -25.39 1.23 8.23
N MET A 265 -25.29 1.59 6.94
CA MET A 265 -24.05 1.62 6.18
C MET A 265 -23.18 2.82 6.59
N VAL A 266 -22.59 2.73 7.77
CA VAL A 266 -21.72 3.75 8.37
C VAL A 266 -20.25 3.39 8.21
N GLY A 267 -19.41 4.42 8.14
CA GLY A 267 -17.98 4.25 7.96
C GLY A 267 -17.17 5.51 8.20
N SER A 268 -15.92 5.46 7.77
CA SER A 268 -15.01 6.60 7.75
C SER A 268 -15.41 7.64 6.71
N TRP A 269 -14.82 8.83 6.79
CA TRP A 269 -14.99 9.91 5.81
C TRP A 269 -14.60 9.51 4.38
N ALA A 270 -13.77 8.49 4.20
CA ALA A 270 -13.36 8.02 2.89
C ALA A 270 -14.24 6.86 2.37
N GLY A 271 -15.27 6.45 3.11
CA GLY A 271 -16.15 5.33 2.74
C GLY A 271 -15.64 3.95 3.13
N ALA A 272 -14.62 3.86 3.99
CA ALA A 272 -14.19 2.59 4.57
C ALA A 272 -15.16 2.12 5.66
N MET A 273 -15.56 0.85 5.65
CA MET A 273 -16.80 0.38 6.28
C MET A 273 -16.61 -0.67 7.37
N GLY A 274 -17.44 -0.60 8.41
CA GLY A 274 -17.59 -1.65 9.42
C GLY A 274 -16.30 -2.00 10.17
N HIS A 275 -16.28 -3.19 10.76
CA HIS A 275 -15.21 -3.71 11.63
C HIS A 275 -13.83 -3.73 10.95
N VAL A 276 -13.78 -4.06 9.66
CA VAL A 276 -12.55 -4.26 8.87
C VAL A 276 -12.19 -3.06 7.99
N GLN A 277 -12.99 -1.99 8.00
CA GLN A 277 -12.76 -0.79 7.20
C GLN A 277 -12.53 -1.11 5.71
N PHE A 278 -13.28 -2.06 5.16
CA PHE A 278 -13.25 -2.33 3.73
C PHE A 278 -13.86 -1.17 2.95
N MET A 279 -13.25 -0.80 1.84
CA MET A 279 -13.96 -0.04 0.82
C MET A 279 -14.99 -0.95 0.14
N PRO A 280 -16.07 -0.39 -0.43
CA PRO A 280 -17.11 -1.18 -1.11
C PRO A 280 -16.61 -2.21 -2.12
N SER A 281 -15.58 -1.90 -2.90
CA SER A 281 -14.99 -2.88 -3.84
C SER A 281 -14.37 -4.10 -3.14
N ALA A 282 -13.67 -3.91 -2.01
CA ALA A 282 -13.14 -5.03 -1.22
C ALA A 282 -14.26 -5.83 -0.56
N PHE A 283 -15.32 -5.17 -0.10
CA PHE A 283 -16.50 -5.86 0.41
C PHE A 283 -17.05 -6.82 -0.65
N LEU A 284 -17.35 -6.34 -1.86
CA LEU A 284 -17.96 -7.18 -2.89
C LEU A 284 -17.09 -8.39 -3.24
N LYS A 285 -15.77 -8.21 -3.26
CA LYS A 285 -14.80 -9.25 -3.64
C LYS A 285 -14.46 -10.23 -2.52
N HIS A 286 -14.47 -9.78 -1.26
CA HIS A 286 -13.87 -10.54 -0.16
C HIS A 286 -14.77 -10.76 1.05
N ALA A 287 -15.89 -10.04 1.17
CA ALA A 287 -16.81 -10.27 2.28
C ALA A 287 -17.43 -11.66 2.20
N VAL A 288 -17.53 -12.33 3.35
CA VAL A 288 -18.04 -13.69 3.53
C VAL A 288 -19.19 -13.64 4.53
N ASP A 289 -20.28 -14.34 4.21
CA ASP A 289 -21.33 -14.72 5.16
C ASP A 289 -20.81 -15.96 5.90
N TYR A 290 -20.33 -15.76 7.12
CA TYR A 290 -19.63 -16.79 7.88
C TYR A 290 -20.53 -17.48 8.90
N ASP A 291 -21.56 -16.80 9.39
CA ASP A 291 -22.54 -17.36 10.32
C ASP A 291 -23.75 -18.02 9.61
N GLY A 292 -23.89 -17.85 8.30
CA GLY A 292 -24.83 -18.56 7.44
C GLY A 292 -26.23 -17.96 7.43
N ASP A 293 -26.37 -16.68 7.77
CA ASP A 293 -27.65 -15.98 7.83
C ASP A 293 -28.09 -15.36 6.48
N ASN A 294 -27.33 -15.62 5.41
CA ASN A 294 -27.44 -15.06 4.05
C ASN A 294 -27.11 -13.57 3.96
N LYS A 295 -26.34 -13.03 4.91
CA LYS A 295 -25.83 -11.65 4.86
C LYS A 295 -24.34 -11.63 5.15
N ARG A 296 -23.69 -10.62 4.59
CA ARG A 296 -22.27 -10.33 4.83
C ARG A 296 -22.16 -9.10 5.73
N ASP A 297 -22.63 -9.21 6.98
CA ASP A 297 -22.75 -8.08 7.91
C ASP A 297 -21.42 -7.76 8.62
N LEU A 298 -20.60 -6.94 7.96
CA LEU A 298 -19.32 -6.47 8.53
C LEU A 298 -19.47 -5.41 9.64
N TRP A 299 -20.68 -5.08 10.08
CA TRP A 299 -20.94 -4.08 11.13
C TRP A 299 -21.38 -4.71 12.45
N LYS A 300 -22.19 -5.77 12.41
CA LYS A 300 -22.69 -6.44 13.62
C LYS A 300 -22.18 -7.87 13.77
N SER A 301 -21.93 -8.57 12.67
CA SER A 301 -21.38 -9.92 12.73
C SER A 301 -19.86 -9.87 12.84
N LYS A 302 -19.36 -10.20 14.04
CA LYS A 302 -17.93 -10.43 14.25
C LYS A 302 -17.45 -11.65 13.47
N ALA A 303 -18.32 -12.63 13.23
CA ALA A 303 -18.01 -13.82 12.45
C ALA A 303 -17.68 -13.43 11.01
N ASP A 304 -18.58 -12.68 10.36
CA ASP A 304 -18.37 -12.19 9.00
C ASP A 304 -17.16 -11.27 8.91
N ALA A 305 -17.02 -10.34 9.87
CA ALA A 305 -15.88 -9.42 9.90
C ALA A 305 -14.54 -10.15 9.97
N MET A 306 -14.37 -11.11 10.90
CA MET A 306 -13.10 -11.82 11.07
C MET A 306 -12.82 -12.74 9.87
N ALA A 307 -13.82 -13.47 9.38
CA ALA A 307 -13.67 -14.34 8.22
C ALA A 307 -13.37 -13.54 6.94
N SER A 308 -14.03 -12.40 6.74
CA SER A 308 -13.80 -11.51 5.59
C SER A 308 -12.38 -10.90 5.61
N GLY A 309 -11.92 -10.46 6.79
CA GLY A 309 -10.55 -10.00 6.96
C GLY A 309 -9.52 -11.09 6.66
N ALA A 310 -9.76 -12.32 7.14
CA ALA A 310 -8.90 -13.45 6.87
C ALA A 310 -8.91 -13.88 5.38
N ASN A 311 -10.09 -13.91 4.75
CA ASN A 311 -10.26 -14.18 3.34
C ASN A 311 -9.52 -13.14 2.47
N PHE A 312 -9.60 -11.86 2.84
CA PHE A 312 -8.87 -10.82 2.14
C PHE A 312 -7.35 -11.03 2.23
N LEU A 313 -6.79 -11.21 3.43
CA LEU A 313 -5.36 -11.45 3.62
C LEU A 313 -4.88 -12.72 2.90
N ARG A 314 -5.65 -13.81 2.95
CA ARG A 314 -5.38 -15.04 2.19
C ARG A 314 -5.31 -14.77 0.68
N ASN A 315 -6.30 -14.06 0.13
CA ASN A 315 -6.32 -13.71 -1.29
C ASN A 315 -5.20 -12.75 -1.69
N LEU A 316 -4.67 -11.97 -0.74
CA LEU A 316 -3.50 -11.13 -0.95
C LEU A 316 -2.17 -11.90 -0.90
N GLY A 317 -2.18 -13.19 -0.54
CA GLY A 317 -1.01 -14.07 -0.54
C GLY A 317 -0.42 -14.36 0.85
N TRP A 318 -1.20 -14.24 1.93
CA TRP A 318 -0.73 -14.52 3.28
C TRP A 318 -0.13 -15.92 3.43
N GLN A 319 1.06 -15.98 4.01
CA GLN A 319 1.81 -17.21 4.28
C GLN A 319 1.59 -17.66 5.72
N SER A 320 0.77 -18.69 5.95
CA SER A 320 0.24 -19.05 7.28
C SER A 320 1.29 -19.32 8.36
N LYS A 321 2.45 -19.86 7.98
CA LYS A 321 3.52 -20.23 8.91
C LYS A 321 4.62 -19.18 9.02
N ALA A 322 4.57 -18.14 8.20
CA ALA A 322 5.56 -17.08 8.20
C ALA A 322 5.11 -15.94 9.11
N ARG A 323 6.08 -15.30 9.78
CA ARG A 323 5.83 -14.06 10.51
C ARG A 323 5.91 -12.86 9.57
N TRP A 324 5.33 -11.73 9.98
CA TRP A 324 5.43 -10.47 9.24
C TRP A 324 6.87 -9.94 9.16
N GLY A 325 7.61 -10.04 10.27
CA GLY A 325 8.90 -9.40 10.47
C GLY A 325 9.39 -9.59 11.91
N ARG A 326 10.53 -8.99 12.25
CA ARG A 326 11.11 -8.99 13.61
C ARG A 326 11.95 -7.76 13.88
N GLU A 327 12.00 -7.34 15.14
CA GLU A 327 12.97 -6.33 15.59
C GLU A 327 14.40 -6.92 15.57
N VAL A 328 15.34 -6.13 15.08
CA VAL A 328 16.75 -6.47 14.97
C VAL A 328 17.63 -5.38 15.55
N LYS A 329 18.87 -5.75 15.86
CA LYS A 329 19.92 -4.81 16.25
C LYS A 329 20.97 -4.74 15.15
N LEU A 330 21.35 -3.51 14.82
CA LEU A 330 22.37 -3.21 13.81
C LEU A 330 23.72 -2.95 14.49
N PRO A 331 24.85 -3.31 13.85
CA PRO A 331 26.17 -2.88 14.31
C PRO A 331 26.34 -1.36 14.14
N LYS A 332 27.31 -0.78 14.87
CA LYS A 332 27.52 0.68 14.90
C LYS A 332 27.84 1.28 13.52
N ASP A 333 28.52 0.51 12.69
CA ASP A 333 29.00 0.84 11.36
C ASP A 333 28.11 0.27 10.24
N PHE A 334 26.86 -0.09 10.56
CA PHE A 334 25.94 -0.65 9.58
C PHE A 334 25.75 0.26 8.35
N PRO A 335 25.83 -0.28 7.12
CA PRO A 335 25.64 0.50 5.89
C PRO A 335 24.16 0.81 5.66
N PHE A 336 23.68 1.96 6.14
CA PHE A 336 22.26 2.33 6.07
C PHE A 336 21.66 2.45 4.66
N LEU A 337 22.48 2.55 3.61
CA LEU A 337 22.01 2.46 2.22
C LEU A 337 21.46 1.07 1.86
N GLU A 338 21.79 0.03 2.63
CA GLU A 338 21.19 -1.30 2.50
C GLU A 338 19.74 -1.33 3.01
N ALA A 339 19.27 -0.33 3.76
CA ALA A 339 17.90 -0.29 4.25
C ALA A 339 16.89 0.10 3.16
N GLY A 340 15.67 -0.43 3.27
CA GLY A 340 14.53 -0.16 2.39
C GLY A 340 13.99 -1.43 1.73
N LEU A 341 12.70 -1.39 1.37
CA LEU A 341 11.97 -2.54 0.79
C LEU A 341 12.51 -3.03 -0.56
N LYS A 342 13.32 -2.22 -1.27
CA LYS A 342 13.92 -2.61 -2.54
C LYS A 342 15.20 -3.44 -2.38
N ASN A 343 15.80 -3.41 -1.19
CA ASN A 343 17.05 -4.09 -0.88
C ASN A 343 16.74 -5.32 -0.05
N THR A 344 16.37 -6.39 -0.75
CA THR A 344 16.08 -7.69 -0.13
C THR A 344 17.33 -8.55 -0.14
N LYS A 345 17.61 -9.20 0.99
CA LYS A 345 18.70 -10.19 1.15
C LYS A 345 18.23 -11.38 1.96
N SER A 346 18.94 -12.50 1.83
CA SER A 346 18.76 -13.65 2.74
C SER A 346 19.14 -13.28 4.17
N LEU A 347 18.61 -14.01 5.16
CA LEU A 347 19.06 -13.84 6.55
C LEU A 347 20.56 -14.12 6.73
N SER A 348 21.16 -14.98 5.91
CA SER A 348 22.60 -15.22 5.94
C SER A 348 23.41 -13.99 5.55
N GLU A 349 23.01 -13.30 4.48
CA GLU A 349 23.64 -12.04 4.06
C GLU A 349 23.45 -10.94 5.12
N TRP A 350 22.28 -10.84 5.76
CA TRP A 350 22.08 -9.92 6.88
C TRP A 350 22.98 -10.23 8.08
N ARG A 351 23.20 -11.52 8.40
CA ARG A 351 24.18 -11.92 9.43
C ARG A 351 25.60 -11.50 9.07
N GLN A 352 25.99 -11.62 7.79
CA GLN A 352 27.31 -11.18 7.32
C GLN A 352 27.50 -9.67 7.48
N LEU A 353 26.42 -8.89 7.41
CA LEU A 353 26.38 -7.46 7.74
C LEU A 353 26.28 -7.18 9.25
N GLY A 354 26.44 -8.19 10.11
CA GLY A 354 26.44 -8.05 11.57
C GLY A 354 25.05 -7.87 12.20
N VAL A 355 23.97 -8.04 11.44
CA VAL A 355 22.60 -7.92 11.96
C VAL A 355 22.29 -9.08 12.91
N THR A 356 21.77 -8.76 14.09
CA THR A 356 21.34 -9.73 15.11
C THR A 356 19.88 -9.51 15.47
N ARG A 357 19.28 -10.43 16.22
CA ARG A 357 17.98 -10.16 16.87
C ARG A 357 18.15 -9.01 17.87
N ALA A 358 17.05 -8.32 18.18
CA ALA A 358 17.09 -7.17 19.09
C ALA A 358 17.66 -7.50 20.50
N ASP A 359 17.53 -8.76 20.94
CA ASP A 359 18.11 -9.29 22.18
C ASP A 359 19.61 -9.67 22.08
N ASN A 360 20.27 -9.35 20.96
CA ASN A 360 21.63 -9.75 20.56
C ASN A 360 21.80 -11.24 20.23
N SER A 361 20.75 -12.05 20.23
CA SER A 361 20.86 -13.45 19.79
C SER A 361 21.00 -13.55 18.26
N PRO A 362 21.60 -14.64 17.74
CA PRO A 362 21.75 -14.82 16.29
C PRO A 362 20.41 -14.83 15.53
N LEU A 363 20.41 -14.34 14.29
CA LEU A 363 19.28 -14.56 13.37
C LEU A 363 19.12 -16.06 13.08
N PRO A 364 17.88 -16.58 12.90
CA PRO A 364 17.64 -17.99 12.59
C PRO A 364 18.41 -18.46 11.36
N ALA A 365 18.74 -19.76 11.34
CA ALA A 365 19.42 -20.40 10.22
C ALA A 365 18.58 -20.47 8.92
N ASP A 366 17.29 -20.10 8.98
CA ASP A 366 16.41 -20.08 7.81
C ASP A 366 16.91 -19.08 6.76
N GLU A 367 16.88 -19.47 5.49
CA GLU A 367 17.33 -18.63 4.37
C GLU A 367 16.18 -17.80 3.76
N MET A 368 15.30 -17.29 4.63
CA MET A 368 14.21 -16.40 4.22
C MET A 368 14.76 -15.09 3.68
N GLN A 369 14.09 -14.56 2.66
CA GLN A 369 14.36 -13.23 2.11
C GLN A 369 13.74 -12.16 3.01
N ALA A 370 14.51 -11.13 3.31
CA ALA A 370 14.07 -10.02 4.15
C ALA A 370 14.60 -8.68 3.64
N ALA A 371 13.80 -7.63 3.82
CA ALA A 371 14.26 -6.25 3.71
C ALA A 371 14.46 -5.65 5.10
N LEU A 372 15.37 -4.69 5.23
CA LEU A 372 15.61 -3.97 6.48
C LEU A 372 14.90 -2.63 6.49
N LEU A 373 14.13 -2.33 7.54
CA LEU A 373 13.50 -1.04 7.77
C LEU A 373 14.04 -0.37 9.03
N VAL A 374 14.23 0.95 8.96
CA VAL A 374 14.68 1.81 10.06
C VAL A 374 13.70 2.97 10.20
N PRO A 375 12.47 2.76 10.69
CA PRO A 375 11.39 3.76 10.62
C PRO A 375 11.64 5.06 11.41
N ALA A 376 12.68 5.12 12.23
CA ALA A 376 13.08 6.32 12.98
C ALA A 376 14.61 6.55 12.98
N GLY A 377 15.28 6.17 11.88
CA GLY A 377 16.72 6.39 11.69
C GLY A 377 17.61 5.51 12.55
N HIS A 378 18.92 5.80 12.55
CA HIS A 378 19.92 4.95 13.20
C HIS A 378 19.80 4.87 14.73
N GLN A 379 19.07 5.80 15.35
CA GLN A 379 18.83 5.84 16.80
C GLN A 379 17.52 5.12 17.19
N GLY A 380 16.69 4.78 16.20
CA GLY A 380 15.41 4.11 16.41
C GLY A 380 15.50 2.58 16.31
N PRO A 381 14.36 1.89 16.49
CA PRO A 381 14.27 0.46 16.23
C PRO A 381 14.51 0.15 14.76
N ALA A 382 15.04 -1.04 14.49
CA ALA A 382 15.22 -1.59 13.16
C ALA A 382 14.46 -2.91 13.03
N PHE A 383 13.97 -3.22 11.84
CA PHE A 383 13.16 -4.41 11.58
C PHE A 383 13.61 -5.12 10.32
N LEU A 384 13.79 -6.44 10.40
CA LEU A 384 13.77 -7.28 9.20
C LEU A 384 12.31 -7.66 8.90
N VAL A 385 11.84 -7.37 7.70
CA VAL A 385 10.47 -7.62 7.25
C VAL A 385 10.42 -8.64 6.11
N TYR A 386 9.37 -9.47 6.10
CA TYR A 386 9.20 -10.63 5.20
C TYR A 386 7.99 -10.46 4.28
N ASP A 387 7.65 -11.47 3.49
CA ASP A 387 6.53 -11.43 2.54
C ASP A 387 5.19 -11.06 3.18
N ASN A 388 4.90 -11.55 4.40
CA ASN A 388 3.67 -11.18 5.10
C ASN A 388 3.62 -9.69 5.47
N PHE A 389 4.75 -9.00 5.61
CA PHE A 389 4.75 -7.54 5.73
C PHE A 389 4.23 -6.88 4.45
N ASN A 390 4.64 -7.38 3.28
CA ASN A 390 4.13 -6.89 2.00
C ASN A 390 2.62 -7.15 1.87
N VAL A 391 2.12 -8.28 2.40
CA VAL A 391 0.67 -8.54 2.47
C VAL A 391 -0.05 -7.52 3.36
N ILE A 392 0.50 -7.19 4.54
CA ILE A 392 -0.06 -6.15 5.42
C ILE A 392 -0.07 -4.78 4.70
N MET A 393 1.00 -4.45 3.97
CA MET A 393 1.09 -3.23 3.18
C MET A 393 0.02 -3.13 2.08
N ARG A 394 -0.54 -4.25 1.60
CA ARG A 394 -1.66 -4.24 0.64
C ARG A 394 -3.01 -3.96 1.30
N TRP A 395 -3.13 -4.15 2.61
CA TRP A 395 -4.27 -3.65 3.38
C TRP A 395 -4.20 -2.13 3.55
N ASN A 396 -3.02 -1.62 3.93
CA ASN A 396 -2.75 -0.19 4.03
C ASN A 396 -1.27 0.08 3.70
N ARG A 397 -1.03 0.84 2.62
CA ARG A 397 0.29 1.11 2.04
C ARG A 397 1.12 2.09 2.88
N SER A 398 1.42 1.72 4.12
CA SER A 398 2.20 2.50 5.08
C SER A 398 3.10 1.59 5.91
N GLU A 399 4.42 1.81 5.83
CA GLU A 399 5.41 1.05 6.60
C GLU A 399 5.13 1.16 8.11
N PHE A 400 4.74 2.34 8.60
CA PHE A 400 4.41 2.55 10.00
C PHE A 400 3.18 1.76 10.43
N TYR A 401 2.15 1.72 9.57
CA TYR A 401 0.96 0.92 9.81
C TYR A 401 1.30 -0.57 9.87
N ALA A 402 2.06 -1.07 8.90
CA ALA A 402 2.40 -2.48 8.82
C ALA A 402 3.29 -2.95 10.00
N ILE A 403 4.24 -2.10 10.44
CA ILE A 403 5.02 -2.35 11.65
C ILE A 403 4.10 -2.35 12.88
N ALA A 404 3.14 -1.41 12.97
CA ALA A 404 2.20 -1.36 14.09
C ALA A 404 1.28 -2.59 14.16
N VAL A 405 0.76 -3.07 13.02
CA VAL A 405 0.00 -4.33 12.94
C VAL A 405 0.84 -5.49 13.45
N GLY A 406 2.05 -5.64 12.90
CA GLY A 406 2.93 -6.74 13.26
C GLY A 406 3.32 -6.75 14.74
N GLN A 407 3.69 -5.59 15.28
CA GLN A 407 4.06 -5.44 16.70
C GLN A 407 2.86 -5.62 17.63
N LEU A 408 1.67 -5.13 17.26
CA LEU A 408 0.47 -5.34 18.04
C LEU A 408 0.09 -6.83 18.05
N ALA A 409 0.19 -7.53 16.90
CA ALA A 409 -0.04 -8.96 16.81
C ALA A 409 0.95 -9.76 17.67
N ASP A 410 2.25 -9.45 17.58
CA ASP A 410 3.29 -10.08 18.40
C ASP A 410 3.00 -9.88 19.90
N GLN A 411 2.62 -8.67 20.33
CA GLN A 411 2.27 -8.40 21.72
C GLN A 411 0.98 -9.09 22.17
N ILE A 412 -0.06 -9.15 21.34
CA ILE A 412 -1.27 -9.93 21.63
C ILE A 412 -0.92 -11.41 21.80
N ALA A 413 0.00 -11.94 20.98
CA ALA A 413 0.53 -13.31 21.04
C ALA A 413 1.43 -13.61 22.26
N GLY A 414 1.67 -12.63 23.15
CA GLY A 414 2.52 -12.79 24.32
C GLY A 414 3.97 -12.33 24.12
N GLY A 415 4.30 -11.78 22.95
CA GLY A 415 5.56 -11.10 22.70
C GLY A 415 5.75 -9.85 23.55
N GLY A 416 7.01 -9.42 23.67
CA GLY A 416 7.39 -8.20 24.39
C GLY A 416 7.11 -6.93 23.59
N LYS A 417 7.29 -5.79 24.24
CA LYS A 417 7.38 -4.47 23.57
C LYS A 417 8.69 -4.37 22.79
N LEU A 418 8.83 -3.29 22.01
CA LEU A 418 10.10 -2.93 21.37
C LEU A 418 11.21 -2.84 22.41
N LEU A 419 12.36 -3.44 22.13
CA LEU A 419 13.56 -3.32 22.96
C LEU A 419 14.23 -1.95 22.75
N GLN A 420 14.23 -1.45 21.52
CA GLN A 420 14.65 -0.09 21.20
C GLN A 420 13.42 0.80 20.99
N SER A 421 13.21 1.77 21.89
CA SER A 421 12.13 2.74 21.73
C SER A 421 12.47 3.74 20.61
N PRO A 422 11.47 4.20 19.83
CA PRO A 422 11.70 5.23 18.84
C PRO A 422 12.06 6.57 19.52
N PRO A 423 12.99 7.36 18.96
CA PRO A 423 13.38 8.63 19.53
C PRO A 423 12.22 9.63 19.53
N GLU A 424 11.93 10.23 20.69
CA GLU A 424 10.84 11.20 20.86
C GLU A 424 11.15 12.58 20.25
N ASN A 425 12.44 12.88 20.07
CA ASN A 425 12.93 14.22 19.78
C ASN A 425 13.12 14.47 18.26
N ALA A 426 12.56 13.59 17.42
CA ALA A 426 12.71 13.69 15.97
C ALA A 426 12.04 14.98 15.45
N PRO A 427 12.70 15.78 14.59
CA PRO A 427 12.10 16.97 14.02
C PRO A 427 10.80 16.65 13.29
N ARG A 428 9.72 17.33 13.65
CA ARG A 428 8.46 17.29 12.90
C ARG A 428 8.55 18.27 11.74
N LEU A 429 8.61 17.75 10.52
CA LEU A 429 8.57 18.58 9.32
C LEU A 429 7.13 18.81 8.90
N HIS A 430 6.76 20.08 8.73
CA HIS A 430 5.54 20.47 8.06
C HIS A 430 5.65 20.19 6.56
N ARG A 431 4.50 20.04 5.89
CA ARG A 431 4.43 19.74 4.46
C ARG A 431 5.31 20.68 3.61
N ASP A 432 5.27 21.98 3.88
CA ASP A 432 6.05 22.96 3.12
C ASP A 432 7.56 22.80 3.35
N GLN A 433 7.98 22.37 4.54
CA GLN A 433 9.38 22.03 4.82
C GLN A 433 9.80 20.76 4.09
N VAL A 434 8.91 19.77 3.95
CA VAL A 434 9.17 18.56 3.15
C VAL A 434 9.30 18.90 1.66
N ILE A 435 8.43 19.77 1.12
CA ILE A 435 8.55 20.26 -0.26
C ILE A 435 9.90 20.99 -0.46
N ALA A 436 10.26 21.86 0.46
CA ALA A 436 11.54 22.56 0.42
C ALA A 436 12.71 21.56 0.43
N LEU A 437 12.66 20.55 1.31
CA LEU A 437 13.64 19.48 1.39
C LEU A 437 13.79 18.73 0.06
N GLN A 438 12.68 18.23 -0.50
CA GLN A 438 12.66 17.51 -1.78
C GLN A 438 13.24 18.38 -2.91
N THR A 439 12.85 19.66 -2.96
CA THR A 439 13.33 20.62 -3.95
C THR A 439 14.84 20.86 -3.84
N GLN A 440 15.35 20.98 -2.62
CA GLN A 440 16.78 21.18 -2.36
C GLN A 440 17.62 19.96 -2.72
N LEU A 441 17.13 18.75 -2.41
CA LEU A 441 17.76 17.50 -2.83
C LEU A 441 17.84 17.41 -4.36
N ASN A 442 16.73 17.66 -5.06
CA ASN A 442 16.67 17.64 -6.52
C ASN A 442 17.62 18.68 -7.15
N THR A 443 17.70 19.88 -6.58
CA THR A 443 18.60 20.95 -7.05
C THR A 443 20.07 20.56 -6.89
N LYS A 444 20.39 19.73 -5.90
CA LYS A 444 21.73 19.16 -5.68
C LYS A 444 21.99 17.90 -6.52
N GLY A 445 21.08 17.56 -7.45
CA GLY A 445 21.22 16.40 -8.34
C GLY A 445 20.85 15.06 -7.72
N ILE A 446 20.20 15.06 -6.56
CA ILE A 446 19.76 13.85 -5.86
C ILE A 446 18.26 13.70 -6.03
N ASP A 447 17.82 12.65 -6.74
CA ASP A 447 16.42 12.45 -7.09
C ASP A 447 15.57 12.05 -5.88
N ALA A 448 14.84 13.03 -5.33
CA ALA A 448 13.82 12.89 -4.31
C ALA A 448 12.41 12.72 -4.87
N GLY A 449 12.25 12.64 -6.20
CA GLY A 449 10.98 12.61 -6.90
C GLY A 449 10.31 13.99 -6.99
N THR A 450 9.00 14.01 -7.26
CA THR A 450 8.21 15.25 -7.28
C THR A 450 8.15 15.87 -5.88
N PRO A 451 8.41 17.19 -5.73
CA PRO A 451 8.25 17.89 -4.44
C PRO A 451 6.78 18.01 -4.01
N ASP A 452 6.21 16.91 -3.51
CA ASP A 452 4.79 16.74 -3.16
C ASP A 452 4.51 16.96 -1.66
N GLY A 453 5.55 17.11 -0.84
CA GLY A 453 5.47 17.28 0.60
C GLY A 453 5.23 15.98 1.37
N ILE A 454 5.37 14.83 0.71
CA ILE A 454 5.24 13.50 1.28
C ILE A 454 6.63 12.97 1.64
N PHE A 455 6.90 12.78 2.94
CA PHE A 455 8.16 12.20 3.39
C PHE A 455 8.17 10.66 3.24
N GLY A 456 8.09 10.20 1.99
CA GLY A 456 8.02 8.78 1.63
C GLY A 456 9.38 8.10 1.48
N PRO A 457 9.39 6.81 1.07
CA PRO A 457 10.63 6.04 0.85
C PRO A 457 11.60 6.70 -0.16
N GLY A 458 11.06 7.33 -1.22
CA GLY A 458 11.88 8.03 -2.22
C GLY A 458 12.65 9.21 -1.62
N THR A 459 11.96 10.04 -0.82
CA THR A 459 12.59 11.16 -0.09
C THR A 459 13.57 10.68 0.97
N ARG A 460 13.27 9.60 1.70
CA ARG A 460 14.22 8.98 2.64
C ARG A 460 15.50 8.54 1.96
N ARG A 461 15.40 7.82 0.84
CA ARG A 461 16.57 7.38 0.05
C ARG A 461 17.41 8.56 -0.43
N ALA A 462 16.77 9.58 -1.01
CA ALA A 462 17.47 10.78 -1.45
C ALA A 462 18.18 11.50 -0.28
N LEU A 463 17.54 11.55 0.90
CA LEU A 463 18.18 12.12 2.08
C LEU A 463 19.36 11.26 2.58
N SER A 464 19.25 9.93 2.54
CA SER A 464 20.37 9.02 2.84
C SER A 464 21.57 9.25 1.92
N GLU A 465 21.32 9.36 0.62
CA GLU A 465 22.37 9.66 -0.39
C GLU A 465 23.02 11.01 -0.10
N PHE A 466 22.23 12.04 0.23
CA PHE A 466 22.77 13.34 0.61
C PHE A 466 23.63 13.27 1.88
N GLN A 467 23.12 12.63 2.94
CA GLN A 467 23.87 12.43 4.18
C GLN A 467 25.20 11.72 3.93
N GLN A 468 25.22 10.67 3.08
CA GLN A 468 26.45 9.99 2.70
C GLN A 468 27.44 10.94 2.03
N GLN A 469 27.00 11.77 1.07
CA GLN A 469 27.85 12.77 0.42
C GLN A 469 28.41 13.81 1.38
N GLN A 470 27.75 14.06 2.51
CA GLN A 470 28.22 14.96 3.56
C GLN A 470 29.07 14.26 4.64
N GLY A 471 29.38 12.96 4.49
CA GLY A 471 30.12 12.20 5.50
C GLY A 471 29.33 11.92 6.79
N MET A 472 28.00 12.03 6.73
CA MET A 472 27.09 11.76 7.84
C MET A 472 26.62 10.29 7.82
N ILE A 473 25.99 9.83 8.90
CA ILE A 473 25.27 8.55 8.91
C ILE A 473 24.09 8.64 7.94
N ALA A 474 24.09 7.81 6.90
CA ALA A 474 23.14 7.81 5.79
C ALA A 474 21.78 7.15 6.11
N ASP A 475 21.19 7.48 7.26
CA ASP A 475 19.97 6.82 7.74
C ASP A 475 18.68 7.27 7.06
N GLY A 476 18.71 8.38 6.33
CA GLY A 476 17.57 8.94 5.60
C GLY A 476 16.59 9.71 6.48
N PHE A 477 17.01 10.09 7.70
CA PHE A 477 16.16 10.80 8.65
C PHE A 477 16.58 12.26 8.84
N PRO A 478 15.61 13.19 8.88
CA PRO A 478 15.91 14.60 9.09
C PRO A 478 16.39 14.81 10.53
N ASN A 479 17.54 15.44 10.68
CA ASN A 479 18.08 15.94 11.94
C ASN A 479 18.49 17.41 11.78
N ARG A 480 18.78 18.10 12.88
CA ARG A 480 19.10 19.54 12.86
C ARG A 480 20.28 19.88 11.94
N GLU A 481 21.28 19.02 11.88
CA GLU A 481 22.49 19.23 11.09
C GLU A 481 22.20 19.13 9.58
N VAL A 482 21.56 18.05 9.12
CA VAL A 482 21.25 17.86 7.69
C VAL A 482 20.23 18.90 7.19
N LEU A 483 19.25 19.27 8.04
CA LEU A 483 18.28 20.31 7.69
C LEU A 483 18.95 21.67 7.54
N LYS A 484 19.94 22.01 8.39
CA LYS A 484 20.74 23.23 8.24
C LYS A 484 21.54 23.23 6.94
N LEU A 485 22.16 22.10 6.56
CA LEU A 485 22.88 21.95 5.29
C LEU A 485 21.97 22.10 4.05
N LEU A 486 20.70 21.74 4.19
CA LEU A 486 19.67 21.92 3.16
C LEU A 486 18.97 23.29 3.24
N GLY A 487 19.35 24.17 4.17
CA GLY A 487 18.74 25.49 4.33
C GLY A 487 17.30 25.46 4.87
N ILE A 488 16.89 24.38 5.52
CA ILE A 488 15.55 24.19 6.07
C ILE A 488 15.56 24.61 7.53
N MET A 489 14.81 25.67 7.86
CA MET A 489 14.65 26.11 9.24
C MET A 489 13.55 25.31 9.94
N VAL A 490 13.90 24.70 11.07
CA VAL A 490 12.94 24.12 12.02
C VAL A 490 12.96 24.99 13.27
N LYS A 491 11.78 25.45 13.71
CA LYS A 491 11.64 26.25 14.93
C LYS A 491 11.82 25.42 16.19
#